data_AF-A0AAW4XM31-F1
#
_entry.id   AF-A0AAW4XM31-F1
#
_cell.length_a   1.000
_cell.length_b   1.000
_cell.length_c   1.000
_cell.angle_alpha   90.00
_cell.angle_beta   90.00
_cell.angle_gamma   90.00
#
_symmetry.space_group_name_H-M   'P 1'
#
loop_
_entity.id
_entity.type
_entity.pdbx_description
1 polymer ?
#
loop_
_entity_poly.entity_id
_entity_poly.type
_entity_poly.pdbx_seq_one_letter_code
_entity_poly.pdbx_strand_id
1 'polypeptide(L)'
;MRINEGELGTGHGRVGAPGGPVSVDGFRTAADHVVALAAAVPLGKWDAPALGEWSVRSLVGHIGRALTTVVDYLARPAIEQTVPSTAEYYLLAAELVDSDAVRRRGEQAGAELGEYPAATLAQMRDRALHALAYTDDRLVTTAVGGMLLSHYLPTRTFELAVHGLDLARATGQPESVPVEPLREVVALATELAVRRGHGETVLLALTGRGIMPSDLSVV
;
A
#
# COMPACT_ATOMS: atom_id res chain seq x y z
N MET A 1 -0.75 -47.88 19.17
CA MET A 1 -0.91 -46.41 19.25
C MET A 1 -0.19 -45.83 18.04
N ARG A 2 -0.91 -45.66 16.92
CA ARG A 2 -0.40 -45.10 15.67
C ARG A 2 -0.77 -43.62 15.65
N ILE A 3 0.24 -42.76 15.61
CA ILE A 3 0.07 -41.32 15.43
C ILE A 3 -0.25 -41.07 13.95
N ASN A 4 -1.34 -40.34 13.73
CA ASN A 4 -1.92 -40.02 12.44
C ASN A 4 -1.27 -38.70 11.98
N GLU A 5 -0.46 -38.74 10.93
CA GLU A 5 0.02 -37.56 10.23
C GLU A 5 -1.04 -37.17 9.20
N GLY A 6 -1.65 -35.99 9.36
CA GLY A 6 -2.67 -35.52 8.44
C GLY A 6 -2.96 -34.04 8.63
N GLU A 7 -2.51 -33.26 7.65
CA GLU A 7 -2.98 -31.91 7.28
C GLU A 7 -2.57 -30.74 8.19
N LEU A 8 -1.28 -30.37 8.07
CA LEU A 8 -0.89 -28.97 8.14
C LEU A 8 -1.40 -28.26 6.87
N GLY A 9 -2.57 -27.66 6.96
CA GLY A 9 -3.09 -26.76 5.93
C GLY A 9 -2.13 -25.59 5.75
N THR A 10 -1.46 -25.54 4.61
CA THR A 10 -0.67 -24.39 4.18
C THR A 10 -1.62 -23.23 3.90
N GLY A 11 -1.57 -22.20 4.74
CA GLY A 11 -2.26 -20.93 4.51
C GLY A 11 -1.63 -20.19 3.33
N HIS A 12 -1.89 -20.64 2.11
CA HIS A 12 -1.83 -19.76 0.94
C HIS A 12 -3.00 -18.79 1.10
N GLY A 13 -2.69 -17.49 1.20
CA GLY A 13 -3.70 -16.45 1.01
C GLY A 13 -4.48 -16.77 -0.25
N ARG A 14 -5.81 -16.80 -0.17
CA ARG A 14 -6.67 -17.09 -1.32
C ARG A 14 -6.41 -16.03 -2.39
N VAL A 15 -5.52 -16.34 -3.33
CA VAL A 15 -5.49 -15.69 -4.63
C VAL A 15 -6.82 -16.10 -5.27
N GLY A 16 -7.75 -15.17 -5.42
CA GLY A 16 -8.99 -15.42 -6.12
C GLY A 16 -8.68 -15.97 -7.52
N ALA A 17 -9.43 -16.97 -7.96
CA ALA A 17 -9.33 -17.36 -9.36
C ALA A 17 -9.68 -16.15 -10.26
N PRO A 18 -8.98 -15.95 -11.39
CA PRO A 18 -9.28 -14.85 -12.30
C PRO A 18 -10.77 -14.85 -12.67
N GLY A 19 -11.43 -13.68 -12.56
CA GLY A 19 -12.87 -13.51 -12.77
C GLY A 19 -13.77 -13.67 -11.54
N GLY A 20 -13.21 -13.92 -10.34
CA GLY A 20 -13.95 -13.85 -9.07
C GLY A 20 -13.88 -12.47 -8.38
N PRO A 21 -14.64 -12.24 -7.29
CA PRO A 21 -14.55 -11.01 -6.53
C PRO A 21 -13.16 -10.87 -5.88
N VAL A 22 -12.58 -9.68 -5.97
CA VAL A 22 -11.31 -9.36 -5.31
C VAL A 22 -11.56 -9.09 -3.82
N SER A 23 -10.69 -9.61 -2.95
CA SER A 23 -10.73 -9.21 -1.53
C SER A 23 -10.31 -7.74 -1.40
N VAL A 24 -11.17 -6.94 -0.78
CA VAL A 24 -10.96 -5.49 -0.60
C VAL A 24 -10.83 -5.09 0.87
N ASP A 25 -10.86 -6.05 1.79
CA ASP A 25 -10.99 -5.75 3.23
C ASP A 25 -9.74 -5.10 3.81
N GLY A 26 -8.55 -5.58 3.44
CA GLY A 26 -7.27 -4.95 3.81
C GLY A 26 -7.18 -3.52 3.28
N PHE A 27 -7.47 -3.33 1.99
CA PHE A 27 -7.49 -2.01 1.35
C PHE A 27 -8.51 -1.06 2.00
N ARG A 28 -9.74 -1.52 2.23
CA ARG A 28 -10.80 -0.72 2.87
C ARG A 28 -10.38 -0.29 4.26
N THR A 29 -9.90 -1.22 5.07
CA THR A 29 -9.47 -0.94 6.44
C THR A 29 -8.30 0.05 6.47
N ALA A 30 -7.32 -0.11 5.57
CA ALA A 30 -6.21 0.84 5.45
C ALA A 30 -6.69 2.24 4.98
N ALA A 31 -7.60 2.29 4.01
CA ALA A 31 -8.15 3.53 3.48
C ALA A 31 -8.97 4.30 4.54
N ASP A 32 -9.80 3.59 5.30
CA ASP A 32 -10.57 4.16 6.40
C ASP A 32 -9.64 4.70 7.50
N HIS A 33 -8.56 3.96 7.78
CA HIS A 33 -7.57 4.37 8.78
C HIS A 33 -6.83 5.65 8.38
N VAL A 34 -6.33 5.77 7.15
CA VAL A 34 -5.64 7.00 6.73
C VAL A 34 -6.58 8.21 6.63
N VAL A 35 -7.86 8.00 6.31
CA VAL A 35 -8.86 9.07 6.35
C VAL A 35 -9.07 9.55 7.78
N ALA A 36 -9.13 8.64 8.76
CA ALA A 36 -9.21 8.99 10.17
C ALA A 36 -7.96 9.77 10.64
N LEU A 37 -6.76 9.33 10.26
CA LEU A 37 -5.51 10.04 10.56
C LEU A 37 -5.51 11.45 9.95
N ALA A 38 -5.92 11.60 8.70
CA ALA A 38 -6.00 12.88 8.00
C ALA A 38 -7.03 13.83 8.65
N ALA A 39 -8.17 13.30 9.11
CA ALA A 39 -9.19 14.08 9.80
C ALA A 39 -8.71 14.57 11.19
N ALA A 40 -7.79 13.85 11.82
CA ALA A 40 -7.19 14.21 13.10
C ALA A 40 -5.95 15.12 12.99
N VAL A 41 -5.53 15.49 11.77
CA VAL A 41 -4.43 16.44 11.57
C VAL A 41 -4.81 17.80 12.15
N PRO A 42 -4.00 18.37 13.08
CA PRO A 42 -4.27 19.70 13.61
C PRO A 42 -4.26 20.76 12.49
N LEU A 43 -5.21 21.69 12.49
CA LEU A 43 -5.42 22.67 11.41
C LEU A 43 -4.13 23.43 11.01
N GLY A 44 -3.26 23.74 11.96
CA GLY A 44 -1.99 24.45 11.71
C GLY A 44 -0.80 23.57 11.31
N LYS A 45 -1.00 22.26 11.06
CA LYS A 45 0.08 21.30 10.79
C LYS A 45 0.20 20.87 9.33
N TRP A 46 -0.73 21.27 8.46
CA TRP A 46 -0.73 20.85 7.06
C TRP A 46 0.55 21.24 6.30
N ASP A 47 1.16 22.37 6.61
CA ASP A 47 2.40 22.83 5.96
C ASP A 47 3.67 22.47 6.76
N ALA A 48 3.53 21.74 7.88
CA ALA A 48 4.69 21.28 8.65
C ALA A 48 5.45 20.16 7.91
N PRO A 49 6.76 19.98 8.17
CA PRO A 49 7.53 18.86 7.62
C PRO A 49 6.95 17.50 8.04
N ALA A 50 7.01 16.50 7.15
CA ALA A 50 6.52 15.15 7.41
C ALA A 50 7.54 14.06 7.04
N LEU A 51 7.87 13.91 5.76
CA LEU A 51 8.73 12.83 5.28
C LEU A 51 9.70 13.35 4.20
N GLY A 52 10.99 13.36 4.51
CA GLY A 52 11.99 13.98 3.64
C GLY A 52 11.64 15.44 3.35
N GLU A 53 11.47 15.77 2.06
CA GLU A 53 11.09 17.10 1.59
C GLU A 53 9.57 17.36 1.64
N TRP A 54 8.74 16.35 1.89
CA TRP A 54 7.29 16.51 1.93
C TRP A 54 6.80 17.16 3.21
N SER A 55 5.87 18.10 3.06
CA SER A 55 4.99 18.54 4.13
C SER A 55 3.90 17.50 4.43
N VAL A 56 3.18 17.67 5.55
CA VAL A 56 2.00 16.85 5.88
C VAL A 56 1.00 16.86 4.73
N ARG A 57 0.75 18.02 4.10
CA ARG A 57 -0.13 18.16 2.93
C ARG A 57 0.35 17.35 1.73
N SER A 58 1.65 17.42 1.41
CA SER A 58 2.22 16.65 0.30
C SER A 58 2.18 15.14 0.57
N LEU A 59 2.44 14.72 1.82
CA LEU A 59 2.33 13.32 2.23
C LEU A 59 0.88 12.81 2.13
N VAL A 60 -0.10 13.57 2.62
CA VAL A 60 -1.52 13.21 2.48
C VAL A 60 -1.96 13.19 1.02
N GLY A 61 -1.45 14.11 0.20
CA GLY A 61 -1.64 14.08 -1.25
C GLY A 61 -1.10 12.79 -1.86
N HIS A 62 0.10 12.38 -1.48
CA HIS A 62 0.72 11.14 -1.90
C HIS A 62 -0.10 9.90 -1.45
N ILE A 63 -0.52 9.84 -0.18
CA ILE A 63 -1.44 8.81 0.34
C ILE A 63 -2.72 8.75 -0.51
N GLY A 64 -3.30 9.91 -0.84
CA GLY A 64 -4.48 10.02 -1.70
C GLY A 64 -4.28 9.41 -3.08
N ARG A 65 -3.04 9.41 -3.62
CA ARG A 65 -2.74 8.75 -4.89
C ARG A 65 -2.89 7.23 -4.82
N ALA A 66 -2.68 6.60 -3.67
CA ALA A 66 -2.97 5.18 -3.51
C ALA A 66 -4.47 4.86 -3.66
N LEU A 67 -5.35 5.86 -3.45
CA LEU A 67 -6.80 5.77 -3.67
C LEU A 67 -7.17 6.12 -5.11
N THR A 68 -6.66 7.23 -5.65
CA THR A 68 -7.03 7.68 -7.00
C THR A 68 -6.51 6.74 -8.09
N THR A 69 -5.31 6.17 -7.92
CA THR A 69 -4.75 5.22 -8.90
C THR A 69 -5.56 3.94 -9.04
N VAL A 70 -6.29 3.51 -8.00
CA VAL A 70 -7.25 2.40 -8.12
C VAL A 70 -8.34 2.76 -9.13
N VAL A 71 -8.96 3.93 -8.98
CA VAL A 71 -10.02 4.40 -9.88
C VAL A 71 -9.48 4.59 -11.30
N ASP A 72 -8.32 5.24 -11.43
CA ASP A 72 -7.72 5.55 -12.73
C ASP A 72 -7.34 4.29 -13.51
N TYR A 73 -6.82 3.27 -12.83
CA TYR A 73 -6.34 2.04 -13.49
C TYR A 73 -7.49 1.08 -13.80
N LEU A 74 -8.56 1.08 -13.01
CA LEU A 74 -9.80 0.37 -13.34
C LEU A 74 -10.41 0.84 -14.67
N ALA A 75 -10.22 2.11 -15.03
CA ALA A 75 -10.64 2.68 -16.30
C ALA A 75 -9.70 2.33 -17.49
N ARG A 76 -8.59 1.61 -17.24
CA ARG A 76 -7.54 1.31 -18.22
C ARG A 76 -7.28 -0.21 -18.29
N PRO A 77 -8.11 -0.99 -19.01
CA PRO A 77 -7.88 -2.42 -19.17
C PRO A 77 -6.51 -2.71 -19.78
N ALA A 78 -5.86 -3.79 -19.33
CA ALA A 78 -4.69 -4.36 -19.99
C ALA A 78 -5.09 -5.59 -20.83
N ILE A 79 -4.37 -5.82 -21.93
CA ILE A 79 -4.60 -6.97 -22.83
C ILE A 79 -3.84 -8.20 -22.33
N GLU A 80 -2.64 -8.00 -21.77
CA GLU A 80 -1.75 -9.05 -21.30
C GLU A 80 -1.31 -8.79 -19.86
N GLN A 81 -1.12 -9.87 -19.10
CA GLN A 81 -0.51 -9.82 -17.78
C GLN A 81 1.01 -9.84 -17.90
N THR A 82 1.63 -8.66 -17.95
CA THR A 82 3.09 -8.52 -17.98
C THR A 82 3.70 -8.45 -16.57
N VAL A 83 2.88 -8.16 -15.55
CA VAL A 83 3.28 -8.11 -14.14
C VAL A 83 2.59 -9.25 -13.37
N PRO A 84 3.30 -10.36 -13.09
CA PRO A 84 2.70 -11.58 -12.57
C PRO A 84 2.31 -11.54 -11.08
N SER A 85 2.86 -10.63 -10.27
CA SER A 85 2.62 -10.61 -8.82
C SER A 85 2.80 -9.23 -8.18
N THR A 86 2.29 -9.06 -6.96
CA THR A 86 2.51 -7.87 -6.13
C THR A 86 3.99 -7.62 -5.86
N ALA A 87 4.78 -8.67 -5.60
CA ALA A 87 6.22 -8.53 -5.35
C ALA A 87 6.95 -8.05 -6.62
N GLU A 88 6.59 -8.59 -7.79
CA GLU A 88 7.16 -8.19 -9.07
C GLU A 88 6.90 -6.71 -9.39
N TYR A 89 5.71 -6.21 -9.03
CA TYR A 89 5.41 -4.77 -9.17
C TYR A 89 6.43 -3.89 -8.43
N TYR A 90 6.81 -4.25 -7.21
CA TYR A 90 7.78 -3.47 -6.42
C TYR A 90 9.21 -3.59 -6.95
N LEU A 91 9.60 -4.75 -7.49
CA LEU A 91 10.90 -4.90 -8.14
C LEU A 91 10.98 -4.04 -9.40
N LEU A 92 9.98 -4.11 -10.29
CA LEU A 92 9.91 -3.28 -11.49
C LEU A 92 9.78 -1.79 -11.16
N ALA A 93 9.01 -1.43 -10.12
CA ALA A 93 8.86 -0.04 -9.72
C ALA A 93 10.18 0.57 -9.24
N ALA A 94 11.01 -0.17 -8.51
CA ALA A 94 12.31 0.30 -8.06
C ALA A 94 13.28 0.59 -9.23
N GLU A 95 13.13 -0.11 -10.36
CA GLU A 95 13.94 0.11 -11.56
C GLU A 95 13.40 1.25 -12.44
N LEU A 96 12.07 1.36 -12.56
CA LEU A 96 11.41 2.19 -13.56
C LEU A 96 10.88 3.52 -13.02
N VAL A 97 10.67 3.65 -11.71
CA VAL A 97 10.05 4.83 -11.10
C VAL A 97 11.09 5.77 -10.53
N ASP A 98 11.17 6.96 -11.11
CA ASP A 98 11.99 8.06 -10.59
C ASP A 98 11.43 8.61 -9.26
N SER A 99 12.25 8.58 -8.21
CA SER A 99 11.90 9.05 -6.87
C SER A 99 11.61 10.55 -6.84
N ASP A 100 12.31 11.34 -7.66
CA ASP A 100 12.06 12.78 -7.79
C ASP A 100 10.70 13.04 -8.46
N ALA A 101 10.32 12.24 -9.46
CA ALA A 101 8.98 12.28 -10.04
C ALA A 101 7.90 11.81 -9.05
N VAL A 102 8.20 10.89 -8.13
CA VAL A 102 7.27 10.52 -7.03
C VAL A 102 7.06 11.72 -6.11
N ARG A 103 8.15 12.38 -5.69
CA ARG A 103 8.13 13.57 -4.85
C ARG A 103 7.27 14.68 -5.44
N ARG A 104 7.54 15.10 -6.68
CA ARG A 104 6.77 16.15 -7.38
C ARG A 104 5.30 15.82 -7.51
N ARG A 105 4.95 14.55 -7.80
CA ARG A 105 3.55 14.12 -7.89
C ARG A 105 2.86 14.12 -6.52
N GLY A 106 3.58 13.87 -5.43
CA GLY A 106 3.06 14.01 -4.06
C GLY A 106 2.75 15.47 -3.72
N GLU A 107 3.65 16.40 -4.05
CA GLU A 107 3.45 17.84 -3.88
C GLU A 107 2.25 18.35 -4.69
N GLN A 108 2.17 17.97 -5.97
CA GLN A 108 1.05 18.31 -6.83
C GLN A 108 -0.28 17.77 -6.28
N ALA A 109 -0.33 16.49 -5.90
CA ALA A 109 -1.53 15.91 -5.29
C ALA A 109 -1.90 16.58 -3.97
N GLY A 110 -0.91 17.00 -3.17
CA GLY A 110 -1.13 17.75 -1.93
C GLY A 110 -1.75 19.13 -2.18
N ALA A 111 -1.34 19.82 -3.24
CA ALA A 111 -1.97 21.07 -3.67
C ALA A 111 -3.42 20.86 -4.13
N GLU A 112 -3.69 19.78 -4.87
CA GLU A 112 -5.02 19.41 -5.38
C GLU A 112 -6.01 19.03 -4.28
N LEU A 113 -5.56 18.73 -3.06
CA LEU A 113 -6.44 18.50 -1.91
C LEU A 113 -7.29 19.74 -1.56
N GLY A 114 -6.82 20.94 -1.91
CA GLY A 114 -7.55 22.20 -1.73
C GLY A 114 -7.68 22.64 -0.26
N GLU A 115 -8.71 23.44 0.00
CA GLU A 115 -8.99 24.06 1.30
C GLU A 115 -9.35 23.03 2.39
N TYR A 116 -10.01 21.93 2.00
CA TYR A 116 -10.53 20.91 2.91
C TYR A 116 -9.85 19.55 2.69
N PRO A 117 -8.55 19.41 2.97
CA PRO A 117 -7.75 18.26 2.55
C PRO A 117 -8.25 16.92 3.09
N ALA A 118 -8.67 16.86 4.37
CA ALA A 118 -9.22 15.64 4.95
C ALA A 118 -10.55 15.22 4.29
N ALA A 119 -11.43 16.19 3.97
CA ALA A 119 -12.68 15.91 3.29
C ALA A 119 -12.45 15.46 1.84
N THR A 120 -11.48 16.06 1.14
CA THR A 120 -11.07 15.64 -0.20
C THR A 120 -10.53 14.22 -0.20
N LEU A 121 -9.69 13.85 0.78
CA LEU A 121 -9.18 12.49 0.92
C LEU A 121 -10.32 11.48 1.20
N ALA A 122 -11.27 11.83 2.06
CA ALA A 122 -12.45 10.99 2.32
C ALA A 122 -13.27 10.74 1.04
N GLN A 123 -13.44 11.76 0.19
CA GLN A 123 -14.09 11.59 -1.11
C GLN A 123 -13.30 10.69 -2.07
N MET A 124 -11.96 10.76 -2.07
CA MET A 124 -11.12 9.85 -2.84
C MET A 124 -11.31 8.40 -2.37
N ARG A 125 -11.37 8.17 -1.05
CA ARG A 125 -11.65 6.86 -0.44
C ARG A 125 -13.01 6.34 -0.88
N ASP A 126 -14.06 7.17 -0.77
CA ASP A 126 -15.42 6.78 -1.14
C ASP A 126 -15.50 6.36 -2.62
N ARG A 127 -14.85 7.11 -3.51
CA ARG A 127 -14.78 6.79 -4.95
C ARG A 127 -14.03 5.48 -5.21
N ALA A 128 -12.91 5.25 -4.54
CA ALA A 128 -12.14 4.02 -4.70
C ALA A 128 -12.95 2.79 -4.24
N LEU A 129 -13.57 2.86 -3.06
CA LEU A 129 -14.40 1.77 -2.54
C LEU A 129 -15.63 1.52 -3.41
N HIS A 130 -16.26 2.58 -3.93
CA HIS A 130 -17.38 2.45 -4.86
C HIS A 130 -16.96 1.76 -6.16
N ALA A 131 -15.82 2.16 -6.75
CA ALA A 131 -15.32 1.55 -7.97
C ALA A 131 -15.02 0.05 -7.79
N LEU A 132 -14.51 -0.33 -6.62
CA LEU A 132 -14.21 -1.73 -6.29
C LEU A 132 -15.44 -2.59 -5.99
N ALA A 133 -16.50 -2.02 -5.43
CA ALA A 133 -17.69 -2.77 -5.03
C ALA A 133 -18.40 -3.50 -6.20
N TYR A 134 -18.18 -3.05 -7.44
CA TYR A 134 -18.83 -3.57 -8.65
C TYR A 134 -17.83 -4.15 -9.66
N THR A 135 -16.60 -4.46 -9.23
CA THR A 135 -15.54 -4.89 -10.13
C THR A 135 -15.03 -6.30 -9.78
N ASP A 136 -15.13 -7.21 -10.74
CA ASP A 136 -14.47 -8.51 -10.70
C ASP A 136 -12.96 -8.39 -10.95
N ASP A 137 -12.20 -9.43 -10.58
CA ASP A 137 -10.77 -9.46 -10.82
C ASP A 137 -10.44 -9.41 -12.32
N ARG A 138 -9.84 -8.29 -12.75
CA ARG A 138 -9.54 -7.99 -14.16
C ARG A 138 -8.14 -7.40 -14.31
N LEU A 139 -7.60 -7.51 -15.52
CA LEU A 139 -6.33 -6.89 -15.88
C LEU A 139 -6.47 -5.38 -16.01
N VAL A 140 -5.59 -4.65 -15.32
CA VAL A 140 -5.46 -3.19 -15.37
C VAL A 140 -4.07 -2.80 -15.83
N THR A 141 -3.96 -1.68 -16.55
CA THR A 141 -2.67 -1.10 -16.95
C THR A 141 -2.14 -0.22 -15.84
N THR A 142 -1.07 -0.66 -15.18
CA THR A 142 -0.38 0.09 -14.13
C THR A 142 0.80 0.89 -14.69
N ALA A 143 1.53 1.61 -13.82
CA ALA A 143 2.74 2.34 -14.21
C ALA A 143 3.88 1.43 -14.72
N VAL A 144 3.86 0.14 -14.37
CA VAL A 144 4.93 -0.82 -14.69
C VAL A 144 4.43 -1.99 -15.56
N GLY A 145 3.20 -1.92 -16.06
CA GLY A 145 2.65 -2.93 -16.98
C GLY A 145 1.26 -3.45 -16.58
N GLY A 146 0.78 -4.43 -17.35
CA GLY A 146 -0.53 -5.06 -17.16
C GLY A 146 -0.53 -6.04 -15.98
N MET A 147 -1.48 -5.88 -15.06
CA MET A 147 -1.51 -6.60 -13.78
C MET A 147 -2.95 -6.94 -13.38
N LEU A 148 -3.17 -8.09 -12.73
CA LEU A 148 -4.48 -8.39 -12.13
C LEU A 148 -4.79 -7.40 -11.00
N LEU A 149 -6.05 -6.98 -10.88
CA LEU A 149 -6.50 -6.09 -9.81
C LEU A 149 -6.24 -6.69 -8.43
N SER A 150 -6.43 -8.01 -8.27
CA SER A 150 -6.11 -8.75 -7.05
C SER A 150 -4.64 -8.72 -6.66
N HIS A 151 -3.72 -8.57 -7.63
CA HIS A 151 -2.30 -8.37 -7.34
C HIS A 151 -1.98 -6.88 -7.11
N TYR A 152 -2.73 -5.97 -7.74
CA TYR A 152 -2.49 -4.54 -7.64
C TYR A 152 -2.95 -3.95 -6.30
N LEU A 153 -4.12 -4.34 -5.78
CA LEU A 153 -4.66 -3.79 -4.53
C LEU A 153 -3.74 -3.97 -3.31
N PRO A 154 -3.06 -5.11 -3.10
CA PRO A 154 -2.07 -5.24 -2.04
C PRO A 154 -0.95 -4.19 -2.10
N THR A 155 -0.55 -3.73 -3.30
CA THR A 155 0.42 -2.62 -3.41
C THR A 155 -0.15 -1.34 -2.81
N ARG A 156 -1.43 -1.03 -3.07
CA ARG A 156 -2.07 0.18 -2.54
C ARG A 156 -2.27 0.09 -1.04
N THR A 157 -2.65 -1.08 -0.53
CA THR A 157 -2.76 -1.34 0.91
C THR A 157 -1.42 -1.14 1.61
N PHE A 158 -0.31 -1.57 0.99
CA PHE A 158 1.05 -1.33 1.49
C PHE A 158 1.39 0.15 1.58
N GLU A 159 1.16 0.92 0.49
CA GLU A 159 1.38 2.37 0.50
C GLU A 159 0.55 3.08 1.59
N LEU A 160 -0.73 2.71 1.74
CA LEU A 160 -1.62 3.30 2.75
C LEU A 160 -1.15 3.00 4.18
N ALA A 161 -0.70 1.76 4.44
CA ALA A 161 -0.23 1.38 5.77
C ALA A 161 1.10 2.05 6.14
N VAL A 162 2.08 2.03 5.25
CA VAL A 162 3.41 2.62 5.49
C VAL A 162 3.31 4.13 5.64
N HIS A 163 2.67 4.81 4.69
CA HIS A 163 2.56 6.26 4.76
C HIS A 163 1.53 6.74 5.78
N GLY A 164 0.61 5.87 6.21
CA GLY A 164 -0.20 6.09 7.41
C GLY A 164 0.67 6.21 8.67
N LEU A 165 1.67 5.33 8.84
CA LEU A 165 2.64 5.45 9.94
C LEU A 165 3.46 6.73 9.85
N ASP A 166 3.91 7.11 8.63
CA ASP A 166 4.63 8.36 8.42
C ASP A 166 3.78 9.58 8.80
N LEU A 167 2.50 9.59 8.42
CA LEU A 167 1.56 10.65 8.77
C LEU A 167 1.32 10.71 10.28
N ALA A 168 1.12 9.56 10.92
CA ALA A 168 0.93 9.48 12.36
C ALA A 168 2.14 10.07 13.10
N ARG A 169 3.35 9.64 12.72
CA ARG A 169 4.62 10.17 13.27
C ARG A 169 4.75 11.67 13.08
N ALA A 170 4.55 12.17 11.86
CA ALA A 170 4.68 13.59 11.51
C ALA A 170 3.71 14.50 12.28
N THR A 171 2.56 13.95 12.70
CA THR A 171 1.49 14.72 13.34
C THR A 171 1.36 14.44 14.84
N GLY A 172 2.23 13.60 15.40
CA GLY A 172 2.24 13.25 16.82
C GLY A 172 1.07 12.34 17.24
N GLN A 173 0.49 11.62 16.29
CA GLN A 173 -0.55 10.61 16.54
C GLN A 173 0.08 9.24 16.83
N PRO A 174 -0.66 8.29 17.44
CA PRO A 174 -0.16 6.94 17.67
C PRO A 174 0.24 6.23 16.37
N GLU A 175 1.50 5.79 16.29
CA GLU A 175 2.02 4.99 15.18
C GLU A 175 1.45 3.57 15.24
N SER A 176 0.30 3.36 14.60
CA SER A 176 -0.41 2.08 14.58
C SER A 176 -0.99 1.81 13.20
N VAL A 177 -1.14 0.54 12.85
CA VAL A 177 -1.83 0.07 11.65
C VAL A 177 -2.86 -0.96 12.11
N PRO A 178 -4.11 -0.93 11.58
CA PRO A 178 -5.09 -1.96 11.88
C PRO A 178 -4.59 -3.37 11.53
N VAL A 179 -5.06 -4.39 12.24
CA VAL A 179 -4.49 -5.75 12.18
C VAL A 179 -4.63 -6.40 10.80
N GLU A 180 -5.72 -6.14 10.09
CA GLU A 180 -6.01 -6.69 8.77
C GLU A 180 -4.97 -6.24 7.73
N PRO A 181 -4.80 -4.94 7.43
CA PRO A 181 -3.75 -4.48 6.53
C PRO A 181 -2.35 -4.78 7.08
N LEU A 182 -2.12 -4.69 8.39
CA LEU A 182 -0.81 -5.00 8.98
C LEU A 182 -0.33 -6.42 8.61
N ARG A 183 -1.22 -7.41 8.67
CA ARG A 183 -0.88 -8.80 8.29
C ARG A 183 -0.47 -8.91 6.83
N GLU A 184 -1.22 -8.26 5.93
CA GLU A 184 -0.95 -8.29 4.48
C GLU A 184 0.38 -7.62 4.15
N VAL A 185 0.64 -6.44 4.71
CA VAL A 185 1.83 -5.65 4.40
C VAL A 185 3.10 -6.25 5.00
N VAL A 186 3.02 -6.86 6.19
CA VAL A 186 4.16 -7.59 6.78
C VAL A 186 4.52 -8.80 5.93
N ALA A 187 3.53 -9.59 5.49
CA ALA A 187 3.78 -10.73 4.60
C ALA A 187 4.47 -10.28 3.30
N LEU A 188 3.96 -9.21 2.67
CA LEU A 188 4.57 -8.65 1.46
C LEU A 188 6.00 -8.12 1.72
N ALA A 189 6.22 -7.38 2.81
CA ALA A 189 7.54 -6.87 3.17
C ALA A 189 8.56 -8.00 3.32
N THR A 190 8.17 -9.11 3.96
CA THR A 190 9.06 -10.27 4.12
C THR A 190 9.34 -10.99 2.79
N GLU A 191 8.35 -11.09 1.90
CA GLU A 191 8.57 -11.62 0.54
C GLU A 191 9.55 -10.74 -0.25
N LEU A 192 9.38 -9.42 -0.19
CA LEU A 192 10.29 -8.47 -0.84
C LEU A 192 11.70 -8.55 -0.26
N ALA A 193 11.84 -8.70 1.06
CA ALA A 193 13.14 -8.90 1.70
C ALA A 193 13.85 -10.14 1.13
N VAL A 194 13.15 -11.27 0.99
CA VAL A 194 13.73 -12.49 0.42
C VAL A 194 14.14 -12.26 -1.03
N ARG A 195 13.27 -11.68 -1.86
CA ARG A 195 13.58 -11.43 -3.28
C ARG A 195 14.73 -10.46 -3.50
N ARG A 196 14.96 -9.53 -2.56
CA ARG A 196 16.08 -8.58 -2.59
C ARG A 196 17.35 -9.09 -1.89
N GLY A 197 17.38 -10.35 -1.44
CA GLY A 197 18.57 -10.95 -0.81
C GLY A 197 18.80 -10.52 0.65
N HIS A 198 17.76 -10.06 1.33
CA HIS A 198 17.77 -9.67 2.74
C HIS A 198 17.04 -10.66 3.66
N GLY A 199 16.69 -11.84 3.14
CA GLY A 199 15.90 -12.86 3.83
C GLY A 199 16.50 -13.30 5.16
N GLU A 200 17.78 -13.68 5.18
CA GLU A 200 18.47 -14.09 6.41
C GLU A 200 18.55 -12.96 7.44
N THR A 201 18.83 -11.73 6.99
CA THR A 201 18.89 -10.54 7.86
C THR A 201 17.55 -10.30 8.55
N VAL A 202 16.45 -10.34 7.79
CA VAL A 202 15.10 -10.16 8.34
C VAL A 202 14.73 -11.32 9.27
N LEU A 203 15.03 -12.56 8.90
CA LEU A 203 14.75 -13.74 9.74
C LEU A 203 15.51 -13.68 11.07
N LEU A 204 16.80 -13.31 11.05
CA LEU A 204 17.59 -13.16 12.26
C LEU A 204 17.05 -12.03 13.14
N ALA A 205 16.67 -10.89 12.56
CA ALA A 205 16.10 -9.77 13.31
C ALA A 205 14.75 -10.14 13.95
N LEU A 206 13.82 -10.71 13.19
CA LEU A 206 12.49 -11.10 13.69
C LEU A 206 12.54 -12.20 14.77
N THR A 207 13.64 -12.95 14.84
CA THR A 207 13.84 -14.01 15.83
C THR A 207 14.80 -13.64 16.97
N GLY A 208 15.19 -12.37 17.08
CA GLY A 208 16.03 -11.84 18.16
C GLY A 208 17.51 -12.26 18.09
N ARG A 209 17.99 -12.67 16.91
CA ARG A 209 19.36 -13.14 16.66
C ARG A 209 20.20 -12.16 15.84
N GLY A 210 19.64 -11.02 15.45
CA GLY A 210 20.30 -9.96 14.71
C GLY A 210 19.65 -8.61 14.96
N ILE A 211 20.33 -7.56 14.54
CA ILE A 211 19.80 -6.19 14.56
C ILE A 211 19.40 -5.83 13.13
N MET A 212 18.25 -5.20 12.95
CA MET A 212 17.83 -4.71 11.65
C MET A 212 18.64 -3.46 11.29
N PRO A 213 19.34 -3.42 10.13
CA PRO A 213 20.03 -2.21 9.70
C PRO A 213 19.06 -1.04 9.59
N SER A 214 19.46 0.15 10.05
CA SER A 214 18.61 1.35 10.04
C SER A 214 18.31 1.86 8.63
N ASP A 215 19.11 1.45 7.65
CA ASP A 215 19.02 1.79 6.23
C ASP A 215 18.37 0.68 5.39
N LEU A 216 17.95 -0.43 6.00
CA LEU A 216 17.27 -1.51 5.29
C LEU A 216 15.90 -1.03 4.78
N SER A 217 15.73 -1.01 3.44
CA SER A 217 14.44 -0.86 2.78
C SER A 217 14.19 -2.02 1.82
N VAL A 218 12.96 -2.54 1.83
CA VAL A 218 12.49 -3.58 0.90
C VAL A 218 11.65 -3.01 -0.24
N VAL A 219 11.39 -1.71 -0.21
CA VAL A 219 10.75 -0.93 -1.27
C VAL A 219 11.75 0.04 -1.86
#